data_AF-K2G1A1-F1
#
_entry.id   AF-K2G1A1-F1
#
_cell.length_a   1.000
_cell.length_b   1.000
_cell.length_c   1.000
_cell.angle_alpha   90.00
_cell.angle_beta   90.00
_cell.angle_gamma   90.00
#
_symmetry.space_group_name_H-M   'P 1'
#
loop_
_entity.id
_entity.type
_entity.pdbx_description
1 polymer ?
#
loop_
_entity_poly.entity_id
_entity_poly.type
_entity_poly.pdbx_seq_one_letter_code
_entity_poly.pdbx_strand_id
1 'polypeptide(L)'
;MKTRIHIEEVPDNIKTLEQSPVLNILLHHFNKKLNSAVRVEDFLTDMFLLEKFDDFIRIESLSWTLPLTVAPRAAPKVQELITDFKKRYWLTVRYSDKYYVEIKNKVYWERLKDPEVAIEAKKWMRKFLAAYHLVKRVFEEVHREWLKPWESKPERYFNHLTGTMDIVLNELPNPNIETIIIALLHDSIEDIRWINFTTLESIFWEYIASGVKKLSKKEIEAYYLSPYEKECMKSDMPEEFKDEIIRRAKETRQQHYFWHLKELDDNILTVKFADRIHNLRTLDGMSRSQIIKKIKETEVYFLDIAQERNPTAYKLMTAEIIKLKKFLGETDSSAAQEAKS
;
A
#
# COMPACT_ATOMS: atom_id res chain seq x y z
N MET A 1 1.55 -4.36 -17.94
CA MET A 1 2.51 -4.66 -19.02
C MET A 1 3.42 -5.78 -18.52
N LYS A 2 3.27 -7.01 -19.02
CA LYS A 2 4.22 -8.09 -18.69
C LYS A 2 5.56 -7.65 -19.30
N THR A 3 6.52 -7.28 -18.47
CA THR A 3 7.91 -7.19 -18.91
C THR A 3 8.32 -8.63 -19.24
N ARG A 4 8.05 -9.05 -20.48
CA ARG A 4 8.63 -10.29 -21.01
C ARG A 4 10.08 -9.95 -21.29
N ILE A 5 10.95 -10.31 -20.36
CA ILE A 5 12.37 -10.43 -20.70
C ILE A 5 12.41 -11.53 -21.76
N HIS A 6 12.84 -11.18 -22.97
CA HIS A 6 12.96 -12.17 -24.04
C HIS A 6 14.05 -13.16 -23.62
N ILE A 7 13.82 -14.47 -23.78
CA ILE A 7 14.81 -15.53 -23.42
C ILE A 7 16.18 -15.28 -24.11
N GLU A 8 16.17 -14.56 -25.22
CA GLU A 8 17.34 -14.17 -26.00
C GLU A 8 18.19 -13.07 -25.33
N GLU A 9 17.63 -12.32 -24.38
CA GLU A 9 18.31 -11.27 -23.60
C GLU A 9 18.85 -11.78 -22.26
N VAL A 10 18.65 -13.06 -21.97
CA VAL A 10 19.14 -13.77 -20.77
C VAL A 10 20.66 -13.94 -20.91
N PRO A 11 21.48 -13.30 -20.06
CA PRO A 11 22.93 -13.43 -20.11
C PRO A 11 23.38 -14.90 -20.09
N ASP A 12 24.41 -15.27 -20.86
CA ASP A 12 24.85 -16.68 -21.01
C ASP A 12 25.21 -17.35 -19.67
N ASN A 13 25.56 -16.57 -18.65
CA ASN A 13 25.80 -17.06 -17.28
C ASN A 13 24.52 -17.47 -16.52
N ILE A 14 23.32 -17.17 -17.02
CA ILE A 14 22.06 -17.73 -16.51
C ILE A 14 21.78 -19.10 -17.13
N LYS A 15 22.15 -19.33 -18.40
CA LYS A 15 22.17 -20.69 -18.97
C LYS A 15 23.11 -21.61 -18.19
N THR A 16 24.15 -21.05 -17.55
CA THR A 16 25.00 -21.80 -16.61
C THR A 16 24.41 -22.00 -15.21
N LEU A 17 23.35 -21.26 -14.83
CA LEU A 17 22.62 -21.50 -13.57
C LEU A 17 21.70 -22.73 -13.68
N GLU A 18 21.11 -23.00 -14.85
CA GLU A 18 20.49 -24.31 -15.16
C GLU A 18 21.51 -25.47 -15.07
N GLN A 19 22.80 -25.18 -15.21
CA GLN A 19 23.86 -26.18 -15.08
C GLN A 19 24.32 -26.34 -13.62
N SER A 20 23.81 -25.55 -12.67
CA SER A 20 24.11 -25.70 -11.25
C SER A 20 23.38 -26.93 -10.71
N PRO A 21 24.09 -28.03 -10.37
CA PRO A 21 23.44 -29.26 -9.92
C PRO A 21 22.60 -29.03 -8.66
N VAL A 22 23.03 -28.09 -7.81
CA VAL A 22 22.35 -27.76 -6.56
C VAL A 22 21.06 -26.97 -6.78
N LEU A 23 21.06 -26.01 -7.73
CA LEU A 23 19.85 -25.27 -8.06
C LEU A 23 18.79 -26.19 -8.67
N ASN A 24 19.19 -27.14 -9.52
CA ASN A 24 18.29 -28.13 -10.10
C ASN A 24 17.68 -29.06 -9.04
N ILE A 25 18.46 -29.49 -8.04
CA ILE A 25 17.95 -30.30 -6.93
C ILE A 25 16.92 -29.49 -6.11
N LEU A 26 17.22 -28.24 -5.80
CA LEU A 26 16.30 -27.36 -5.06
C LEU A 26 15.03 -27.09 -5.85
N LEU A 27 15.16 -26.81 -7.15
CA LEU A 27 14.03 -26.56 -8.05
C LEU A 27 13.17 -27.82 -8.21
N HIS A 28 13.79 -29.00 -8.32
CA HIS A 28 13.07 -30.27 -8.36
C HIS A 28 12.23 -30.49 -7.09
N HIS A 29 12.79 -30.24 -5.91
CA HIS A 29 12.04 -30.37 -4.65
C HIS A 29 10.95 -29.32 -4.51
N PHE A 30 11.24 -28.09 -4.93
CA PHE A 30 10.26 -27.01 -4.97
C PHE A 30 9.07 -27.37 -5.87
N ASN A 31 9.35 -27.89 -7.06
CA ASN A 31 8.36 -28.38 -8.02
C ASN A 31 7.53 -29.54 -7.48
N LYS A 32 8.19 -30.51 -6.83
CA LYS A 32 7.50 -31.62 -6.17
C LYS A 32 6.56 -31.13 -5.07
N LYS A 33 6.97 -30.13 -4.29
CA LYS A 33 6.17 -29.56 -3.18
C LYS A 33 5.01 -28.70 -3.67
N LEU A 34 5.21 -27.97 -4.76
CA LEU A 34 4.19 -27.15 -5.40
C LEU A 34 3.28 -27.91 -6.37
N ASN A 35 3.61 -29.17 -6.67
CA ASN A 35 2.99 -29.96 -7.74
C ASN A 35 2.96 -29.18 -9.07
N SER A 36 4.08 -28.56 -9.43
CA SER A 36 4.23 -27.67 -10.58
C SER A 36 5.53 -27.95 -11.33
N ALA A 37 5.64 -27.47 -12.57
CA ALA A 37 6.84 -27.61 -13.40
C ALA A 37 7.50 -26.24 -13.63
N VAL A 38 7.96 -25.62 -12.54
CA VAL A 38 8.67 -24.32 -12.54
C VAL A 38 10.09 -24.52 -13.03
N ARG A 39 10.51 -23.67 -13.96
CA ARG A 39 11.88 -23.59 -14.47
C ARG A 39 12.59 -22.37 -13.90
N VAL A 40 13.92 -22.33 -14.00
CA VAL A 40 14.71 -21.20 -13.47
C VAL A 40 14.31 -19.89 -14.15
N GLU A 41 13.99 -19.94 -15.43
CA GLU A 41 13.56 -18.79 -16.25
C GLU A 41 12.22 -18.23 -15.78
N ASP A 42 11.38 -19.09 -15.18
CA ASP A 42 10.08 -18.66 -14.68
C ASP A 42 10.27 -17.71 -13.48
N PHE A 43 11.35 -17.84 -12.69
CA PHE A 43 11.70 -16.86 -11.65
C PHE A 43 12.10 -15.49 -12.17
N LEU A 44 12.62 -15.43 -13.41
CA LEU A 44 13.00 -14.17 -14.07
C LEU A 44 11.76 -13.40 -14.54
N THR A 45 10.64 -14.10 -14.70
CA THR A 45 9.40 -13.52 -15.23
C THR A 45 8.28 -13.47 -14.18
N ASP A 46 8.42 -14.20 -13.08
CA ASP A 46 7.47 -14.29 -11.97
C ASP A 46 8.16 -14.10 -10.61
N MET A 47 8.07 -12.87 -10.10
CA MET A 47 8.66 -12.46 -8.82
C MET A 47 8.00 -13.15 -7.61
N PHE A 48 6.72 -13.52 -7.70
CA PHE A 48 6.02 -14.25 -6.65
C PHE A 48 6.52 -15.71 -6.56
N LEU A 49 6.86 -16.27 -7.71
CA LEU A 49 7.49 -17.59 -7.80
C LEU A 49 8.90 -17.59 -7.21
N LEU A 50 9.68 -16.53 -7.47
CA LEU A 50 11.00 -16.33 -6.88
C LEU A 50 10.93 -16.16 -5.36
N GLU A 51 9.98 -15.39 -4.84
CA GLU A 51 9.77 -15.22 -3.39
C GLU A 51 9.36 -16.53 -2.73
N LYS A 52 8.44 -17.30 -3.35
CA LYS A 52 8.10 -18.65 -2.88
C LYS A 52 9.30 -19.58 -2.86
N PHE A 53 10.19 -19.46 -3.85
CA PHE A 53 11.41 -20.24 -3.90
C PHE A 53 12.42 -19.82 -2.82
N ASP A 54 12.59 -18.52 -2.56
CA ASP A 54 13.41 -18.01 -1.44
C ASP A 54 12.86 -18.49 -0.10
N ASP A 55 11.55 -18.40 0.10
CA ASP A 55 10.85 -18.91 1.28
C ASP A 55 11.02 -20.42 1.45
N PHE A 56 10.89 -21.18 0.35
CA PHE A 56 11.12 -22.63 0.33
C PHE A 56 12.55 -22.94 0.79
N ILE A 57 13.54 -22.25 0.23
CA ILE A 57 14.94 -22.44 0.62
C ILE A 57 15.17 -22.07 2.08
N ARG A 58 14.64 -20.93 2.55
CA ARG A 58 14.79 -20.50 3.96
C ARG A 58 14.13 -21.47 4.94
N ILE A 59 12.91 -21.90 4.65
CA ILE A 59 12.17 -22.81 5.53
C ILE A 59 12.88 -24.15 5.60
N GLU A 60 13.28 -24.71 4.46
CA GLU A 60 13.88 -26.05 4.40
C GLU A 60 15.35 -26.08 4.85
N SER A 61 16.09 -24.99 4.67
CA SER A 61 17.45 -24.84 5.23
C SER A 61 17.44 -24.67 6.75
N LEU A 62 16.39 -24.04 7.31
CA LEU A 62 16.24 -23.85 8.75
C LEU A 62 15.65 -25.09 9.44
N SER A 63 14.80 -25.87 8.77
CA SER A 63 14.14 -27.03 9.38
C SER A 63 14.97 -28.31 9.35
N TRP A 64 16.12 -28.35 8.66
CA TRP A 64 16.93 -29.57 8.46
C TRP A 64 16.14 -30.76 7.86
N THR A 65 14.91 -30.53 7.38
CA THR A 65 13.98 -31.59 6.94
C THR A 65 14.08 -31.94 5.47
N LEU A 66 14.76 -31.13 4.65
CA LEU A 66 15.16 -31.61 3.34
C LEU A 66 16.36 -32.54 3.54
N PRO A 67 16.29 -33.81 3.15
CA PRO A 67 17.48 -34.61 2.94
C PRO A 67 18.12 -34.08 1.65
N LEU A 68 18.65 -32.87 1.72
CA LEU A 68 19.67 -32.46 0.78
C LEU A 68 20.82 -33.42 1.03
N THR A 69 20.95 -34.41 0.16
CA THR A 69 22.21 -35.04 -0.22
C THR A 69 23.21 -34.01 -0.79
N VAL A 70 23.03 -32.73 -0.49
CA VAL A 70 24.01 -31.68 -0.65
C VAL A 70 24.80 -31.72 0.64
N ALA A 71 25.96 -32.37 0.58
CA ALA A 71 26.89 -32.46 1.69
C ALA A 71 26.95 -31.10 2.43
N PRO A 72 27.03 -31.07 3.77
CA PRO A 72 27.10 -29.84 4.57
C PRO A 72 28.07 -28.76 4.04
N ARG A 73 29.05 -29.17 3.25
CA ARG A 73 30.01 -28.33 2.52
C ARG A 73 29.42 -27.44 1.42
N ALA A 74 28.24 -27.73 0.87
CA ALA A 74 27.67 -27.00 -0.26
C ALA A 74 26.55 -26.01 0.13
N ALA A 75 26.02 -26.06 1.36
CA ALA A 75 25.10 -25.05 1.88
C ALA A 75 25.67 -23.61 1.85
N PRO A 76 26.96 -23.37 2.19
CA PRO A 76 27.57 -22.05 2.04
C PRO A 76 27.57 -21.55 0.60
N LYS A 77 27.77 -22.44 -0.38
CA LYS A 77 27.83 -22.08 -1.80
C LYS A 77 26.46 -21.74 -2.38
N VAL A 78 25.41 -22.41 -1.91
CA VAL A 78 24.01 -22.06 -2.23
C VAL A 78 23.66 -20.69 -1.67
N GLN A 79 24.02 -20.44 -0.41
CA GLN A 79 23.77 -19.15 0.23
C GLN A 79 24.51 -18.01 -0.49
N GLU A 80 25.75 -18.26 -0.93
CA GLU A 80 26.55 -17.35 -1.75
C GLU A 80 25.85 -17.06 -3.09
N LEU A 81 25.39 -18.08 -3.82
CA LEU A 81 24.67 -17.93 -5.09
C LEU A 81 23.37 -17.14 -4.95
N ILE A 82 22.59 -17.37 -3.88
CA ILE A 82 21.36 -16.61 -3.59
C ILE A 82 21.69 -15.15 -3.26
N THR A 83 22.73 -14.93 -2.46
CA THR A 83 23.19 -13.59 -2.08
C THR A 83 23.67 -12.80 -3.30
N ASP A 84 24.40 -13.47 -4.17
CA ASP A 84 24.93 -12.92 -5.40
C ASP A 84 23.83 -12.66 -6.45
N PHE A 85 22.87 -13.57 -6.58
CA PHE A 85 21.63 -13.34 -7.33
C PHE A 85 20.89 -12.09 -6.82
N LYS A 86 20.67 -11.97 -5.50
CA LYS A 86 20.05 -10.79 -4.87
C LYS A 86 20.83 -9.50 -5.14
N LYS A 87 22.16 -9.55 -5.11
CA LYS A 87 23.04 -8.40 -5.40
C LYS A 87 23.01 -7.97 -6.87
N ARG A 88 23.06 -8.93 -7.81
CA ARG A 88 23.16 -8.65 -9.25
C ARG A 88 21.85 -8.10 -9.85
N TYR A 89 20.69 -8.52 -9.34
CA TYR A 89 19.40 -8.09 -9.88
C TYR A 89 18.81 -6.85 -9.18
N TRP A 90 19.57 -6.13 -8.35
CA TRP A 90 19.10 -4.94 -7.64
C TRP A 90 17.71 -5.12 -7.00
N LEU A 91 17.40 -6.33 -6.53
CA LEU A 91 16.24 -6.58 -5.70
C LEU A 91 16.57 -5.94 -4.35
N THR A 92 16.28 -4.64 -4.26
CA THR A 92 16.48 -3.80 -3.09
C THR A 92 15.46 -4.20 -2.01
N VAL A 93 15.75 -5.32 -1.35
CA VAL A 93 15.06 -5.82 -0.14
C VAL A 93 15.54 -5.03 1.09
N ARG A 94 15.63 -3.71 1.02
CA ARG A 94 16.03 -2.91 2.20
C ARG A 94 14.84 -2.41 3.01
N TYR A 95 13.76 -2.00 2.34
CA TYR A 95 12.60 -1.42 3.00
C TYR A 95 11.57 -2.45 3.42
N SER A 96 11.34 -3.50 2.62
CA SER A 96 10.48 -4.62 3.02
C SER A 96 11.02 -5.31 4.27
N ASP A 97 12.33 -5.47 4.41
CA ASP A 97 12.95 -6.07 5.60
C ASP A 97 12.69 -5.26 6.88
N LYS A 98 12.78 -3.91 6.82
CA LYS A 98 12.46 -3.05 7.96
C LYS A 98 11.00 -3.25 8.40
N TYR A 99 10.04 -3.05 7.49
CA TYR A 99 8.63 -3.17 7.82
C TYR A 99 8.24 -4.59 8.18
N TYR A 100 8.85 -5.60 7.55
CA TYR A 100 8.65 -6.99 7.88
C TYR A 100 9.00 -7.28 9.34
N VAL A 101 10.18 -6.84 9.78
CA VAL A 101 10.63 -7.01 11.17
C VAL A 101 9.72 -6.25 12.12
N GLU A 102 9.35 -5.02 11.77
CA GLU A 102 8.51 -4.18 12.61
C GLU A 102 7.09 -4.74 12.79
N ILE A 103 6.45 -5.16 11.70
CA ILE A 103 5.13 -5.82 11.74
C ILE A 103 5.22 -7.12 12.52
N LYS A 104 6.24 -7.94 12.27
CA LYS A 104 6.45 -9.18 13.03
C LYS A 104 6.55 -8.89 14.53
N ASN A 105 7.27 -7.83 14.91
CA ASN A 105 7.46 -7.46 16.30
C ASN A 105 6.20 -6.87 16.96
N LYS A 106 5.49 -5.97 16.26
CA LYS A 106 4.33 -5.24 16.82
C LYS A 106 3.02 -6.02 16.75
N VAL A 107 2.84 -6.84 15.71
CA VAL A 107 1.56 -7.53 15.45
C VAL A 107 1.58 -8.97 15.96
N TYR A 108 2.72 -9.66 15.87
CA TYR A 108 2.78 -11.11 16.08
C TYR A 108 3.67 -11.58 17.24
N TRP A 109 4.69 -10.83 17.65
CA TRP A 109 5.78 -11.31 18.52
C TRP A 109 5.36 -12.17 19.70
N GLU A 110 4.39 -11.69 20.50
CA GLU A 110 3.93 -12.38 21.69
C GLU A 110 3.16 -13.67 21.37
N ARG A 111 2.52 -13.71 20.20
CA ARG A 111 1.63 -14.78 19.74
C ARG A 111 2.34 -15.84 18.90
N LEU A 112 3.58 -15.60 18.46
CA LEU A 112 4.37 -16.55 17.65
C LEU A 112 4.79 -17.82 18.42
N LYS A 113 4.60 -17.87 19.75
CA LYS A 113 4.82 -19.08 20.54
C LYS A 113 3.82 -20.19 20.23
N ASP A 114 2.66 -19.82 19.68
CA ASP A 114 1.65 -20.74 19.20
C ASP A 114 1.96 -21.16 17.74
N PRO A 115 2.16 -22.46 17.45
CA PRO A 115 2.45 -22.95 16.11
C PRO A 115 1.38 -22.60 15.05
N GLU A 116 0.10 -22.59 15.42
CA GLU A 116 -0.99 -22.25 14.50
C GLU A 116 -0.96 -20.77 14.14
N VAL A 117 -0.76 -19.92 15.15
CA VAL A 117 -0.60 -18.47 14.94
C VAL A 117 0.66 -18.18 14.14
N ALA A 118 1.75 -18.92 14.34
CA ALA A 118 2.98 -18.75 13.56
C ALA A 118 2.78 -19.11 12.07
N ILE A 119 1.99 -20.13 11.76
CA ILE A 119 1.62 -20.48 10.38
C ILE A 119 0.77 -19.36 9.76
N GLU A 120 -0.22 -18.88 10.49
CA GLU A 120 -1.11 -17.82 10.00
C GLU A 120 -0.37 -16.49 9.81
N ALA A 121 0.51 -16.12 10.76
CA ALA A 121 1.39 -14.98 10.63
C ALA A 121 2.26 -15.07 9.37
N LYS A 122 2.84 -16.23 9.06
CA LYS A 122 3.61 -16.42 7.81
C LYS A 122 2.75 -16.17 6.56
N LYS A 123 1.50 -16.63 6.52
CA LYS A 123 0.58 -16.36 5.39
C LYS A 123 0.32 -14.86 5.25
N TRP A 124 0.04 -14.18 6.35
CA TRP A 124 -0.22 -12.74 6.33
C TRP A 124 1.01 -11.91 5.97
N MET A 125 2.20 -12.28 6.45
CA MET A 125 3.44 -11.62 6.06
C MET A 125 3.71 -11.74 4.56
N ARG A 126 3.39 -12.88 3.93
CA ARG A 126 3.47 -13.04 2.47
C ARG A 126 2.51 -12.11 1.73
N LYS A 127 1.27 -11.96 2.23
CA LYS A 127 0.32 -11.01 1.65
C LYS A 127 0.82 -9.57 1.78
N PHE A 128 1.37 -9.20 2.93
CA PHE A 128 1.98 -7.89 3.11
C PHE A 128 3.11 -7.63 2.11
N LEU A 129 4.04 -8.59 1.95
CA LEU A 129 5.11 -8.47 0.96
C LEU A 129 4.55 -8.34 -0.47
N ALA A 130 3.54 -9.15 -0.82
CA ALA A 130 2.88 -9.06 -2.12
C ALA A 130 2.25 -7.67 -2.36
N ALA A 131 1.55 -7.11 -1.36
CA ALA A 131 0.99 -5.76 -1.44
C ALA A 131 2.08 -4.69 -1.60
N TYR A 132 3.15 -4.80 -0.81
CA TYR A 132 4.29 -3.89 -0.86
C TYR A 132 4.98 -3.90 -2.22
N HIS A 133 5.26 -5.08 -2.76
CA HIS A 133 5.90 -5.22 -4.07
C HIS A 133 4.98 -4.79 -5.22
N LEU A 134 3.68 -5.06 -5.11
CA LEU A 134 2.69 -4.56 -6.05
C LEU A 134 2.72 -3.03 -6.12
N VAL A 135 2.60 -2.37 -4.97
CA VAL A 135 2.61 -0.91 -4.86
C VAL A 135 3.94 -0.32 -5.29
N LYS A 136 5.07 -0.89 -4.85
CA LYS A 136 6.40 -0.47 -5.29
C LYS A 136 6.52 -0.53 -6.81
N ARG A 137 6.17 -1.66 -7.42
CA ARG A 137 6.28 -1.83 -8.88
C ARG A 137 5.41 -0.86 -9.67
N VAL A 138 4.22 -0.54 -9.18
CA VAL A 138 3.28 0.33 -9.89
C VAL A 138 3.59 1.81 -9.66
N PHE A 139 4.05 2.18 -8.47
CA PHE A 139 4.04 3.58 -8.02
C PHE A 139 5.42 4.15 -7.65
N GLU A 140 6.51 3.38 -7.67
CA GLU A 140 7.84 3.86 -7.27
C GLU A 140 8.35 5.02 -8.15
N GLU A 141 7.95 5.05 -9.43
CA GLU A 141 8.31 6.08 -10.39
C GLU A 141 7.17 7.10 -10.66
N VAL A 142 6.00 6.87 -10.08
CA VAL A 142 4.81 7.72 -10.26
C VAL A 142 4.80 8.83 -9.21
N HIS A 143 4.55 10.05 -9.67
CA HIS A 143 4.48 11.26 -8.85
C HIS A 143 3.03 11.74 -8.74
N ARG A 144 2.63 12.32 -7.60
CA ARG A 144 1.27 12.87 -7.46
C ARG A 144 1.12 14.15 -8.29
N GLU A 145 0.06 14.22 -9.10
CA GLU A 145 -0.18 15.25 -10.13
C GLU A 145 -0.27 16.70 -9.61
N TRP A 146 -0.57 16.89 -8.32
CA TRP A 146 -0.86 18.21 -7.73
C TRP A 146 0.38 19.04 -7.37
N LEU A 147 1.57 18.49 -7.53
CA LEU A 147 2.83 19.17 -7.27
C LEU A 147 3.40 19.64 -8.59
N LYS A 148 3.32 20.96 -8.84
CA LYS A 148 3.88 21.58 -10.04
C LYS A 148 5.36 21.18 -10.18
N PRO A 149 5.80 20.60 -11.31
CA PRO A 149 7.13 20.04 -11.49
C PRO A 149 8.31 21.00 -11.19
N TRP A 150 8.08 22.32 -11.20
CA TRP A 150 9.11 23.35 -11.11
C TRP A 150 9.16 24.11 -9.77
N GLU A 151 8.22 23.92 -8.84
CA GLU A 151 8.14 24.70 -7.58
C GLU A 151 8.43 23.88 -6.31
N SER A 152 8.29 22.56 -6.36
CA SER A 152 8.54 21.65 -5.23
C SER A 152 8.71 20.22 -5.74
N LYS A 153 9.58 19.40 -5.13
CA LYS A 153 9.70 17.98 -5.53
C LYS A 153 8.36 17.28 -5.29
N PRO A 154 7.66 16.79 -6.33
CA PRO A 154 6.42 16.07 -6.13
C PRO A 154 6.64 14.85 -5.22
N GLU A 155 5.76 14.66 -4.24
CA GLU A 155 5.75 13.45 -3.43
C GLU A 155 5.48 12.26 -4.35
N ARG A 156 6.35 11.26 -4.25
CA ARG A 156 6.16 9.99 -4.95
C ARG A 156 4.93 9.30 -4.39
N TYR A 157 4.12 8.74 -5.27
CA TYR A 157 2.91 8.02 -4.91
C TYR A 157 3.22 6.86 -3.93
N PHE A 158 4.35 6.19 -4.15
CA PHE A 158 4.88 5.19 -3.23
C PHE A 158 5.17 5.72 -1.80
N ASN A 159 5.68 6.94 -1.68
CA ASN A 159 5.96 7.55 -0.37
C ASN A 159 4.66 7.84 0.37
N HIS A 160 3.63 8.30 -0.35
CA HIS A 160 2.31 8.51 0.23
C HIS A 160 1.72 7.21 0.80
N LEU A 161 1.70 6.14 0.00
CA LEU A 161 1.14 4.85 0.43
C LEU A 161 1.91 4.25 1.61
N THR A 162 3.25 4.32 1.58
CA THR A 162 4.08 3.82 2.67
C THR A 162 4.04 4.72 3.90
N GLY A 163 3.90 6.03 3.76
CA GLY A 163 3.74 6.96 4.88
C GLY A 163 2.39 6.81 5.58
N THR A 164 1.31 6.62 4.83
CA THR A 164 -0.01 6.26 5.39
C THR A 164 0.06 4.95 6.17
N MET A 165 0.71 3.93 5.61
CA MET A 165 0.94 2.65 6.28
C MET A 165 1.83 2.81 7.54
N ASP A 166 2.86 3.65 7.50
CA ASP A 166 3.75 3.91 8.63
C ASP A 166 2.98 4.54 9.80
N ILE A 167 2.08 5.50 9.54
CA ILE A 167 1.21 6.10 10.56
C ILE A 167 0.31 5.04 11.20
N VAL A 168 -0.30 4.14 10.40
CA VAL A 168 -1.09 3.02 10.94
C VAL A 168 -0.24 2.13 11.86
N LEU A 169 0.98 1.81 11.44
CA LEU A 169 1.86 0.88 12.15
C LEU A 169 2.48 1.47 13.42
N ASN A 170 2.76 2.78 13.42
CA ASN A 170 3.65 3.39 14.40
C ASN A 170 2.98 4.42 15.30
N GLU A 171 1.90 5.06 14.84
CA GLU A 171 1.32 6.21 15.53
C GLU A 171 -0.13 5.97 15.97
N LEU A 172 -0.85 5.07 15.28
CA LEU A 172 -2.22 4.72 15.62
C LEU A 172 -2.30 3.46 16.50
N PRO A 173 -3.30 3.36 17.38
CA PRO A 173 -3.42 2.24 18.30
C PRO A 173 -3.80 0.94 17.59
N ASN A 174 -3.41 -0.19 18.19
CA ASN A 174 -3.79 -1.55 17.78
C ASN A 174 -3.53 -1.86 16.29
N PRO A 175 -2.28 -1.66 15.79
CA PRO A 175 -1.96 -2.02 14.42
C PRO A 175 -2.21 -3.51 14.18
N ASN A 176 -2.95 -3.82 13.12
CA ASN A 176 -3.16 -5.19 12.67
C ASN A 176 -2.80 -5.31 11.18
N ILE A 177 -2.45 -6.52 10.76
CA ILE A 177 -1.91 -6.75 9.43
C ILE A 177 -2.89 -6.41 8.30
N GLU A 178 -4.18 -6.57 8.54
CA GLU A 178 -5.22 -6.32 7.54
C GLU A 178 -5.34 -4.82 7.30
N THR A 179 -5.42 -4.02 8.36
CA THR A 179 -5.40 -2.56 8.29
C THR A 179 -4.11 -2.04 7.66
N ILE A 180 -2.97 -2.65 7.95
CA ILE A 180 -1.67 -2.29 7.34
C ILE A 180 -1.69 -2.56 5.83
N ILE A 181 -2.20 -3.72 5.40
CA ILE A 181 -2.32 -4.05 3.97
C ILE A 181 -3.32 -3.12 3.28
N ILE A 182 -4.47 -2.84 3.90
CA ILE A 182 -5.46 -1.89 3.38
C ILE A 182 -4.85 -0.50 3.25
N ALA A 183 -4.07 -0.04 4.23
CA ALA A 183 -3.38 1.25 4.18
C ALA A 183 -2.39 1.33 3.01
N LEU A 184 -1.67 0.25 2.72
CA LEU A 184 -0.75 0.22 1.59
C LEU A 184 -1.48 0.22 0.24
N LEU A 185 -2.69 -0.33 0.19
CA LEU A 185 -3.48 -0.50 -1.05
C LEU A 185 -4.61 0.52 -1.21
N HIS A 186 -4.78 1.48 -0.30
CA HIS A 186 -6.03 2.24 -0.18
C HIS A 186 -6.45 3.00 -1.44
N ASP A 187 -5.49 3.48 -2.23
CA ASP A 187 -5.75 4.19 -3.49
C ASP A 187 -5.62 3.31 -4.74
N SER A 188 -5.33 2.01 -4.58
CA SER A 188 -5.05 1.11 -5.71
C SER A 188 -6.23 0.93 -6.66
N ILE A 189 -7.47 0.93 -6.16
CA ILE A 189 -8.67 0.83 -7.01
C ILE A 189 -8.92 2.15 -7.77
N GLU A 190 -8.66 3.30 -7.13
CA GLU A 190 -8.86 4.61 -7.77
C GLU A 190 -7.80 4.86 -8.86
N ASP A 191 -6.53 4.57 -8.57
CA ASP A 191 -5.42 5.04 -9.39
C ASP A 191 -4.77 3.96 -10.29
N ILE A 192 -5.12 2.68 -10.11
CA ILE A 192 -4.60 1.60 -10.95
C ILE A 192 -5.72 0.97 -11.77
N ARG A 193 -5.79 1.35 -13.06
CA ARG A 193 -6.84 0.93 -14.01
C ARG A 193 -7.12 -0.59 -14.07
N TRP A 194 -6.12 -1.43 -13.85
CA TRP A 194 -6.27 -2.90 -13.92
C TRP A 194 -6.53 -3.55 -12.57
N ILE A 195 -6.43 -2.81 -11.46
CA ILE A 195 -6.79 -3.30 -10.13
C ILE A 195 -8.23 -2.92 -9.87
N ASN A 196 -9.05 -3.93 -9.63
CA ASN A 196 -10.44 -3.78 -9.21
C ASN A 196 -10.72 -4.68 -8.01
N PHE A 197 -11.94 -4.61 -7.47
CA PHE A 197 -12.35 -5.42 -6.33
C PHE A 197 -12.04 -6.92 -6.52
N THR A 198 -12.42 -7.51 -7.65
CA THR A 198 -12.19 -8.94 -7.95
C THR A 198 -10.70 -9.29 -7.98
N THR A 199 -9.87 -8.38 -8.49
CA THR A 199 -8.41 -8.55 -8.50
C THR A 199 -7.87 -8.59 -7.07
N LEU A 200 -8.25 -7.62 -6.23
CA LEU A 200 -7.79 -7.58 -4.85
C LEU A 200 -8.34 -8.75 -4.02
N GLU A 201 -9.59 -9.14 -4.24
CA GLU A 201 -10.21 -10.27 -3.55
C GLU A 201 -9.46 -11.57 -3.83
N SER A 202 -9.08 -11.80 -5.09
CA SER A 202 -8.34 -13.00 -5.48
C SER A 202 -6.94 -13.11 -4.86
N ILE A 203 -6.31 -11.98 -4.52
CA ILE A 203 -4.94 -11.92 -3.98
C ILE A 203 -4.94 -11.81 -2.45
N PHE A 204 -5.83 -10.97 -1.90
CA PHE A 204 -5.80 -10.50 -0.52
C PHE A 204 -7.07 -10.79 0.27
N TRP A 205 -8.05 -11.50 -0.31
CA TRP A 205 -9.34 -11.87 0.27
C TRP A 205 -10.35 -10.72 0.36
N GLU A 206 -11.61 -11.11 0.60
CA GLU A 206 -12.78 -10.23 0.56
C GLU A 206 -12.66 -9.03 1.51
N TYR A 207 -12.20 -9.24 2.75
CA TYR A 207 -12.11 -8.15 3.73
C TYR A 207 -11.17 -7.02 3.26
N ILE A 208 -9.99 -7.36 2.75
CA ILE A 208 -9.03 -6.37 2.23
C ILE A 208 -9.60 -5.67 1.00
N ALA A 209 -10.16 -6.42 0.05
CA ALA A 209 -10.76 -5.86 -1.16
C ALA A 209 -11.94 -4.92 -0.85
N SER A 210 -12.78 -5.32 0.10
CA SER A 210 -13.90 -4.54 0.60
C SER A 210 -13.44 -3.26 1.28
N GLY A 211 -12.41 -3.34 2.13
CA GLY A 211 -11.79 -2.17 2.75
C GLY A 211 -11.27 -1.18 1.74
N VAL A 212 -10.40 -1.61 0.82
CA VAL A 212 -9.88 -0.72 -0.23
C VAL A 212 -11.01 -0.09 -1.04
N LYS A 213 -12.04 -0.86 -1.41
CA LYS A 213 -13.20 -0.36 -2.17
C LYS A 213 -14.00 0.69 -1.39
N LYS A 214 -14.23 0.50 -0.09
CA LYS A 214 -14.92 1.49 0.77
C LYS A 214 -14.11 2.77 0.94
N LEU A 215 -12.78 2.65 0.92
CA LEU A 215 -11.86 3.79 0.94
C LEU A 215 -11.82 4.53 -0.40
N SER A 216 -12.26 3.88 -1.48
CA SER A 216 -12.23 4.42 -2.83
C SER A 216 -13.46 5.29 -3.14
N LYS A 217 -13.26 6.51 -3.61
CA LYS A 217 -14.32 7.37 -4.13
C LYS A 217 -14.83 6.81 -5.46
N LYS A 218 -16.11 6.48 -5.52
CA LYS A 218 -16.78 6.10 -6.78
C LYS A 218 -16.58 7.12 -7.89
N GLU A 219 -16.60 6.66 -9.13
CA GLU A 219 -16.58 7.50 -10.33
C GLU A 219 -17.66 8.60 -10.30
N ILE A 220 -17.35 9.76 -10.88
CA ILE A 220 -18.23 10.93 -10.81
C ILE A 220 -19.58 10.69 -11.52
N GLU A 221 -19.58 9.85 -12.55
CA GLU A 221 -20.74 9.44 -13.35
C GLU A 221 -21.80 8.72 -12.51
N ALA A 222 -21.40 8.13 -11.38
CA ALA A 222 -22.32 7.51 -10.43
C ALA A 222 -23.18 8.55 -9.69
N TYR A 223 -22.83 9.83 -9.75
CA TYR A 223 -23.50 10.94 -9.07
C TYR A 223 -24.22 11.90 -10.01
N TYR A 224 -24.33 11.56 -11.30
CA TYR A 224 -25.24 12.25 -12.21
C TYR A 224 -26.68 11.92 -11.78
N LEU A 225 -27.45 12.97 -11.49
CA LEU A 225 -28.74 12.89 -10.80
C LEU A 225 -29.85 12.34 -11.70
N SER A 226 -29.65 12.31 -13.02
CA SER A 226 -30.64 11.80 -13.96
C SER A 226 -30.04 11.14 -15.20
N PRO A 227 -30.79 10.25 -15.88
CA PRO A 227 -30.44 9.77 -17.23
C PRO A 227 -30.24 10.91 -18.24
N TYR A 228 -30.97 12.01 -18.07
CA TYR A 228 -30.82 13.22 -18.89
C TYR A 228 -29.43 13.85 -18.74
N GLU A 229 -28.91 13.98 -17.52
CA GLU A 229 -27.55 14.50 -17.30
C GLU A 229 -26.48 13.60 -17.96
N LYS A 230 -26.65 12.27 -17.92
CA LYS A 230 -25.77 11.32 -18.63
C LYS A 230 -25.79 11.51 -20.15
N GLU A 231 -26.92 11.92 -20.70
CA GLU A 231 -27.08 12.19 -22.13
C GLU A 231 -26.50 13.56 -22.50
N CYS A 232 -26.69 14.59 -21.66
CA CYS A 232 -26.06 15.90 -21.81
C CYS A 232 -24.52 15.81 -21.83
N MET A 233 -23.93 14.90 -21.05
CA MET A 233 -22.47 14.68 -21.07
C MET A 233 -21.96 14.09 -22.38
N LYS A 234 -22.84 13.44 -23.17
CA LYS A 234 -22.49 12.79 -24.45
C LYS A 234 -22.81 13.64 -25.68
N SER A 235 -23.45 14.79 -25.51
CA SER A 235 -23.87 15.68 -26.60
C SER A 235 -22.94 16.88 -26.77
N ASP A 236 -23.11 17.61 -27.87
CA ASP A 236 -22.40 18.87 -28.18
C ASP A 236 -22.95 20.07 -27.38
N MET A 237 -23.38 19.83 -26.13
CA MET A 237 -23.81 20.88 -25.22
C MET A 237 -22.67 21.85 -24.90
N PRO A 238 -22.96 23.14 -24.65
CA PRO A 238 -21.96 24.12 -24.21
C PRO A 238 -21.20 23.66 -22.98
N GLU A 239 -19.89 23.91 -22.95
CA GLU A 239 -19.00 23.44 -21.88
C GLU A 239 -19.41 23.96 -20.50
N GLU A 240 -19.88 25.21 -20.43
CA GLU A 240 -20.40 25.84 -19.21
C GLU A 240 -21.51 25.03 -18.54
N PHE A 241 -22.36 24.37 -19.34
CA PHE A 241 -23.44 23.53 -18.82
C PHE A 241 -22.92 22.18 -18.33
N LYS A 242 -21.94 21.60 -19.03
CA LYS A 242 -21.26 20.37 -18.59
C LYS A 242 -20.50 20.61 -17.28
N ASP A 243 -19.84 21.75 -17.16
CA ASP A 243 -19.16 22.19 -15.94
C ASP A 243 -20.11 22.29 -14.76
N GLU A 244 -21.32 22.82 -14.96
CA GLU A 244 -22.32 22.92 -13.89
C GLU A 244 -22.88 21.54 -13.46
N ILE A 245 -23.04 20.59 -14.40
CA ILE A 245 -23.36 19.19 -14.06
C ILE A 245 -22.22 18.57 -13.26
N ILE A 246 -20.98 18.70 -13.73
CA ILE A 246 -19.78 18.16 -13.08
C ILE A 246 -19.62 18.77 -11.68
N ARG A 247 -19.83 20.07 -11.51
CA ARG A 247 -19.72 20.76 -10.22
C ARG A 247 -20.71 20.19 -9.20
N ARG A 248 -21.99 20.08 -9.57
CA ARG A 248 -23.03 19.49 -8.70
C ARG A 248 -22.73 18.03 -8.36
N ALA A 249 -22.30 17.23 -9.35
CA ALA A 249 -21.91 15.84 -9.13
C ALA A 249 -20.72 15.71 -8.18
N LYS A 250 -19.71 16.60 -8.27
CA LYS A 250 -18.57 16.65 -7.32
C LYS A 250 -19.03 16.97 -5.90
N GLU A 251 -19.95 17.90 -5.73
CA GLU A 251 -20.49 18.28 -4.42
C GLU A 251 -21.24 17.10 -3.77
N THR A 252 -22.15 16.47 -4.52
CA THR A 252 -22.89 15.27 -4.06
C THR A 252 -21.94 14.11 -3.74
N ARG A 253 -20.95 13.84 -4.61
CA ARG A 253 -19.93 12.82 -4.40
C ARG A 253 -19.17 13.05 -3.10
N GLN A 254 -18.79 14.29 -2.82
CA GLN A 254 -18.05 14.65 -1.62
C GLN A 254 -18.90 14.45 -0.35
N GLN A 255 -20.17 14.88 -0.38
CA GLN A 255 -21.10 14.69 0.74
C GLN A 255 -21.34 13.21 1.03
N HIS A 256 -21.63 12.42 -0.01
CA HIS A 256 -21.86 10.98 0.12
C HIS A 256 -20.62 10.25 0.64
N TYR A 257 -19.43 10.61 0.15
CA TYR A 257 -18.17 10.06 0.64
C TYR A 257 -17.97 10.30 2.15
N PHE A 258 -18.20 11.53 2.61
CA PHE A 258 -18.04 11.84 4.04
C PHE A 258 -19.12 11.26 4.93
N TRP A 259 -20.35 11.17 4.43
CA TRP A 259 -21.42 10.47 5.14
C TRP A 259 -21.05 9.00 5.37
N HIS A 260 -20.49 8.35 4.34
CA HIS A 260 -20.07 6.95 4.44
C HIS A 260 -18.94 6.70 5.44
N LEU A 261 -18.10 7.70 5.76
CA LEU A 261 -17.03 7.54 6.75
C LEU A 261 -17.57 7.11 8.13
N LYS A 262 -18.76 7.58 8.51
CA LYS A 262 -19.39 7.23 9.79
C LYS A 262 -19.80 5.76 9.87
N GLU A 263 -20.01 5.12 8.72
CA GLU A 263 -20.45 3.73 8.61
C GLU A 263 -19.30 2.73 8.52
N LEU A 264 -18.06 3.20 8.36
CA LEU A 264 -16.89 2.33 8.27
C LEU A 264 -16.61 1.64 9.62
N ASP A 265 -16.15 0.40 9.59
CA ASP A 265 -15.57 -0.24 10.77
C ASP A 265 -14.26 0.46 11.19
N ASP A 266 -13.89 0.33 12.46
CA ASP A 266 -12.77 1.09 13.05
C ASP A 266 -11.44 0.85 12.34
N ASN A 267 -11.21 -0.37 11.84
CA ASN A 267 -10.00 -0.73 11.11
C ASN A 267 -9.90 0.04 9.79
N ILE A 268 -10.96 0.02 8.98
CA ILE A 268 -10.99 0.73 7.69
C ILE A 268 -10.98 2.24 7.92
N LEU A 269 -11.72 2.74 8.92
CA LEU A 269 -11.72 4.15 9.30
C LEU A 269 -10.33 4.64 9.76
N THR A 270 -9.59 3.81 10.50
CA THR A 270 -8.21 4.10 10.94
C THR A 270 -7.29 4.36 9.75
N VAL A 271 -7.49 3.66 8.62
CA VAL A 271 -6.74 3.95 7.39
C VAL A 271 -7.06 5.35 6.84
N LYS A 272 -8.33 5.79 6.86
CA LYS A 272 -8.66 7.16 6.44
C LYS A 272 -8.10 8.23 7.36
N PHE A 273 -8.02 7.96 8.65
CA PHE A 273 -7.34 8.87 9.56
C PHE A 273 -5.85 8.95 9.26
N ALA A 274 -5.18 7.81 9.04
CA ALA A 274 -3.77 7.78 8.68
C ALA A 274 -3.51 8.52 7.36
N ASP A 275 -4.31 8.29 6.33
CA ASP A 275 -4.25 8.98 5.04
C ASP A 275 -4.45 10.49 5.23
N ARG A 276 -5.42 10.91 6.05
CA ARG A 276 -5.63 12.33 6.34
C ARG A 276 -4.47 12.97 7.10
N ILE A 277 -3.93 12.31 8.12
CA ILE A 277 -2.75 12.78 8.87
C ILE A 277 -1.55 12.91 7.93
N HIS A 278 -1.31 11.90 7.08
CA HIS A 278 -0.25 11.95 6.08
C HIS A 278 -0.41 13.15 5.15
N ASN A 279 -1.61 13.33 4.58
CA ASN A 279 -1.91 14.45 3.70
C ASN A 279 -1.71 15.81 4.36
N LEU A 280 -1.96 15.96 5.66
CA LEU A 280 -1.69 17.22 6.38
C LEU A 280 -0.19 17.48 6.57
N ARG A 281 0.61 16.42 6.67
CA ARG A 281 2.08 16.51 6.84
C ARG A 281 2.82 16.76 5.54
N THR A 282 2.22 16.42 4.39
CA THR A 282 2.88 16.51 3.08
C THR A 282 2.32 17.61 2.18
N LEU A 283 1.92 18.74 2.77
CA LEU A 283 1.39 19.92 2.07
C LEU A 283 2.46 20.86 1.50
N ASP A 284 3.74 20.52 1.61
CA ASP A 284 4.83 21.32 1.08
C ASP A 284 4.63 21.60 -0.42
N GLY A 285 4.76 22.86 -0.82
CA GLY A 285 4.56 23.30 -2.21
C GLY A 285 3.11 23.60 -2.60
N MET A 286 2.11 23.37 -1.73
CA MET A 286 0.74 23.80 -1.99
C MET A 286 0.54 25.31 -1.73
N SER A 287 -0.39 25.91 -2.45
CA SER A 287 -0.77 27.31 -2.22
C SER A 287 -1.51 27.47 -0.88
N ARG A 288 -1.46 28.67 -0.31
CA ARG A 288 -2.15 28.99 0.95
C ARG A 288 -3.65 28.66 0.90
N SER A 289 -4.32 28.90 -0.22
CA SER A 289 -5.74 28.58 -0.39
C SER A 289 -6.01 27.07 -0.41
N GLN A 290 -5.13 26.27 -0.99
CA GLN A 290 -5.22 24.80 -0.97
C GLN A 290 -5.03 24.25 0.44
N ILE A 291 -4.06 24.78 1.20
CA ILE A 291 -3.82 24.41 2.60
C ILE A 291 -5.05 24.72 3.45
N ILE A 292 -5.58 25.95 3.36
CA ILE A 292 -6.80 26.37 4.09
C ILE A 292 -7.98 25.45 3.75
N LYS A 293 -8.17 25.08 2.47
CA LYS A 293 -9.23 24.17 2.05
C LYS A 293 -9.10 22.80 2.73
N LYS A 294 -7.89 22.24 2.79
CA LYS A 294 -7.63 20.94 3.44
C LYS A 294 -7.78 20.99 4.95
N ILE A 295 -7.39 22.08 5.61
CA ILE A 295 -7.65 22.30 7.03
C ILE A 295 -9.15 22.27 7.29
N LYS A 296 -9.93 23.10 6.57
CA LYS A 296 -11.40 23.16 6.72
C LYS A 296 -12.07 21.81 6.46
N GLU A 297 -11.64 21.10 5.41
CA GLU A 297 -12.14 19.74 5.12
C GLU A 297 -11.87 18.79 6.31
N THR A 298 -10.69 18.88 6.92
CA THR A 298 -10.34 18.05 8.08
C THR A 298 -11.21 18.39 9.29
N GLU A 299 -11.33 19.67 9.60
CA GLU A 299 -12.14 20.16 10.73
C GLU A 299 -13.61 19.76 10.60
N VAL A 300 -14.20 19.93 9.41
CA VAL A 300 -15.63 19.68 9.18
C VAL A 300 -15.97 18.20 9.14
N TYR A 301 -15.11 17.35 8.56
CA TYR A 301 -15.51 15.98 8.22
C TYR A 301 -14.77 14.89 9.01
N PHE A 302 -13.60 15.17 9.59
CA PHE A 302 -12.77 14.15 10.22
C PHE A 302 -12.68 14.29 11.74
N LEU A 303 -12.59 15.51 12.27
CA LEU A 303 -12.29 15.72 13.70
C LEU A 303 -13.36 15.13 14.62
N ASP A 304 -14.65 15.39 14.38
CA ASP A 304 -15.73 14.86 15.23
C ASP A 304 -15.73 13.33 15.28
N ILE A 305 -15.59 12.69 14.11
CA ILE A 305 -15.55 11.23 13.99
C ILE A 305 -14.31 10.67 14.70
N ALA A 306 -13.15 11.32 14.53
CA ALA A 306 -11.92 10.90 15.19
C ALA A 306 -11.98 11.08 16.71
N GLN A 307 -12.57 12.18 17.19
CA GLN A 307 -12.72 12.42 18.62
C GLN A 307 -13.54 11.31 19.28
N GLU A 308 -14.60 10.87 18.62
CA GLU A 308 -15.48 9.80 19.09
C GLU A 308 -14.81 8.41 19.01
N ARG A 309 -14.19 8.09 17.87
CA ARG A 309 -13.80 6.69 17.54
C ARG A 309 -12.30 6.39 17.59
N ASN A 310 -11.45 7.40 17.42
CA ASN A 310 -10.00 7.24 17.48
C ASN A 310 -9.32 8.48 18.07
N PRO A 311 -9.33 8.63 19.42
CA PRO A 311 -8.80 9.82 20.08
C PRO A 311 -7.32 10.10 19.79
N THR A 312 -6.54 9.08 19.44
CA THR A 312 -5.15 9.24 19.01
C THR A 312 -5.07 9.93 17.65
N ALA A 313 -5.86 9.49 16.67
CA ALA A 313 -5.97 10.15 15.37
C ALA A 313 -6.44 11.60 15.50
N TYR A 314 -7.42 11.87 16.37
CA TYR A 314 -7.87 13.23 16.67
C TYR A 314 -6.72 14.11 17.14
N LYS A 315 -5.95 13.66 18.14
CA LYS A 315 -4.80 14.40 18.66
C LYS A 315 -3.75 14.69 17.57
N LEU A 316 -3.44 13.71 16.74
CA LEU A 316 -2.47 13.86 15.65
C LEU A 316 -2.95 14.88 14.61
N MET A 317 -4.20 14.77 14.14
CA MET A 317 -4.77 15.72 13.16
C MET A 317 -4.83 17.14 13.71
N THR A 318 -5.31 17.32 14.94
CA THR A 318 -5.36 18.64 15.60
C THR A 318 -3.97 19.24 15.76
N ALA A 319 -2.97 18.45 16.14
CA ALA A 319 -1.60 18.92 16.24
C ALA A 319 -1.04 19.40 14.89
N GLU A 320 -1.32 18.69 13.79
CA GLU A 320 -0.90 19.14 12.45
C GLU A 320 -1.68 20.39 12.00
N ILE A 321 -2.98 20.48 12.27
CA ILE A 321 -3.79 21.68 11.97
C ILE A 321 -3.21 22.91 12.68
N ILE A 322 -2.89 22.81 13.96
CA ILE A 322 -2.30 23.93 14.74
C ILE A 322 -0.98 24.40 14.11
N LYS A 323 -0.11 23.46 13.73
CA LYS A 323 1.16 23.81 13.05
C LYS A 323 0.91 24.54 11.73
N LEU A 324 -0.04 24.05 10.93
CA LEU A 324 -0.38 24.65 9.64
C LEU A 324 -1.01 26.04 9.78
N LYS A 325 -1.93 26.25 10.75
CA LYS A 325 -2.51 27.57 11.04
C LYS A 325 -1.44 28.57 11.48
N LYS A 326 -0.51 28.14 12.33
CA LYS A 326 0.66 28.95 12.73
C LYS A 326 1.53 29.33 11.53
N PHE A 327 1.79 28.40 10.62
CA PHE A 327 2.52 28.67 9.37
C PHE A 327 1.77 29.68 8.47
N LEU A 328 0.45 29.63 8.46
CA LEU A 328 -0.39 30.62 7.78
C LEU A 328 -0.45 31.97 8.51
N GLY A 329 0.17 32.13 9.68
CA GLY A 329 0.08 33.37 10.45
C GLY A 329 -1.29 33.60 11.09
N GLU A 330 -2.12 32.56 11.17
CA GLU A 330 -3.34 32.55 11.97
C GLU A 330 -2.90 32.21 13.41
N THR A 331 -2.66 33.22 14.24
CA THR A 331 -2.55 33.03 15.70
C THR A 331 -3.94 32.85 16.29
N ASP A 332 -4.17 31.76 17.02
CA ASP A 332 -5.41 31.51 17.76
C ASP A 332 -5.79 32.70 18.63
N SER A 333 -6.79 33.47 18.21
CA SER A 333 -7.44 34.49 19.03
C SER A 333 -8.42 33.89 20.05
N SER A 334 -8.61 32.56 20.07
CA SER A 334 -9.53 31.87 20.98
C SER A 334 -8.89 31.38 22.28
N ALA A 335 -7.56 31.20 22.33
CA ALA A 335 -6.88 30.73 23.55
C ALA A 335 -6.71 31.83 24.63
N ALA A 336 -7.00 33.09 24.32
CA ALA A 336 -6.88 34.22 25.26
C ALA A 336 -8.17 34.52 26.05
N GLN A 337 -9.30 33.84 25.77
CA GLN A 337 -10.58 34.10 26.44
C GLN A 337 -10.95 33.08 27.52
N GLU A 338 -10.37 31.89 27.55
CA GLU A 338 -10.66 30.88 28.59
C GLU A 338 -9.77 30.97 29.84
N ALA A 339 -8.79 31.88 29.87
CA ALA A 339 -7.96 32.15 31.06
C ALA A 339 -8.50 33.31 31.94
N LYS A 340 -9.71 33.81 31.67
CA LYS A 340 -10.33 34.94 32.40
C LYS A 340 -11.80 34.72 32.80
N SER A 341 -12.28 33.48 32.84
CA SER A 341 -13.62 33.15 33.36
C SER A 341 -13.54 32.10 34.45
#